data_AF-X0XAN4-F1
#
_entry.id   AF-X0XAN4-F1
#
_cell.length_a   1.000
_cell.length_b   1.000
_cell.length_c   1.000
_cell.angle_alpha   90.00
_cell.angle_beta   90.00
_cell.angle_gamma   90.00
#
_symmetry.space_group_name_H-M   'P 1'
#
loop_
_entity.id
_entity.type
_entity.pdbx_description
1 polymer ?
#
loop_
_entity_poly.entity_id
_entity_poly.type
_entity_poly.pdbx_seq_one_letter_code
_entity_poly.pdbx_strand_id
1 'polypeptide(L)'
;MNNKTLVNIYNNKRKLYLFCRDKDGKLFIEEDNSFFPYFYELDKIDGKFTAYTGEKLRKIYVSNPSDVPKKRSINAMEADIIFTKRY
;
A
#
# COMPACT_ATOMS: atom_id res chain seq x y z
N MET A 1 -22.24 -13.69 -11.53
CA MET A 1 -21.14 -13.13 -10.72
C MET A 1 -21.76 -12.45 -9.52
N ASN A 2 -21.40 -12.84 -8.30
CA ASN A 2 -21.87 -12.13 -7.11
C ASN A 2 -21.25 -10.73 -7.13
N ASN A 3 -22.04 -9.70 -7.43
CA ASN A 3 -21.62 -8.32 -7.27
C ASN A 3 -21.36 -8.09 -5.78
N LYS A 4 -20.09 -8.02 -5.44
CA LYS A 4 -19.59 -7.70 -4.11
C LYS A 4 -19.15 -6.25 -4.15
N THR A 5 -19.68 -5.43 -3.25
CA THR A 5 -19.31 -4.02 -3.14
C THR A 5 -18.38 -3.86 -1.95
N LEU A 6 -17.15 -3.39 -2.19
CA LEU A 6 -16.22 -3.00 -1.15
C LEU A 6 -16.71 -1.72 -0.47
N VAL A 7 -16.85 -1.76 0.86
CA VAL A 7 -17.38 -0.67 1.68
C VAL A 7 -16.27 0.02 2.47
N ASN A 8 -15.30 -0.75 2.98
CA ASN A 8 -14.19 -0.21 3.76
C ASN A 8 -12.97 -1.12 3.72
N ILE A 9 -11.79 -0.55 3.97
CA ILE A 9 -10.53 -1.27 4.15
C ILE A 9 -9.96 -0.87 5.51
N TYR A 10 -9.64 -1.87 6.33
CA TYR A 10 -8.89 -1.71 7.58
C TYR A 10 -7.61 -2.53 7.50
N ASN A 11 -6.59 -2.14 8.27
CA ASN A 11 -5.39 -2.95 8.44
C ASN A 11 -5.04 -3.12 9.92
N ASN A 12 -4.59 -4.33 10.28
CA ASN A 12 -3.86 -4.57 11.51
C ASN A 12 -2.44 -5.01 11.15
N LYS A 13 -1.45 -4.18 11.46
CA LYS A 13 -0.09 -4.31 10.92
C LYS A 13 -0.17 -4.38 9.37
N ARG A 14 0.36 -5.43 8.75
CA ARG A 14 0.32 -5.64 7.29
C ARG A 14 -0.94 -6.36 6.80
N LYS A 15 -1.69 -7.01 7.69
CA LYS A 15 -2.90 -7.76 7.31
C LYS A 15 -4.05 -6.79 7.05
N LEU A 16 -4.65 -6.89 5.87
CA LEU A 16 -5.78 -6.10 5.40
C LEU A 16 -7.08 -6.87 5.61
N TYR A 17 -8.14 -6.12 5.91
CA TYR A 17 -9.50 -6.58 6.10
C TYR A 17 -10.42 -5.75 5.21
N LEU A 18 -11.00 -6.41 4.23
CA LEU A 18 -11.86 -5.85 3.18
C LEU A 18 -13.31 -6.10 3.55
N PHE A 19 -14.00 -5.04 3.95
CA PHE A 19 -15.41 -5.12 4.35
C PHE A 19 -16.27 -5.00 3.12
N CYS A 20 -16.94 -6.08 2.75
CA CYS A 20 -17.72 -6.16 1.53
C CYS A 20 -19.18 -6.48 1.83
N ARG A 21 -20.10 -5.95 1.03
CA ARG A 21 -21.52 -6.33 1.07
C ARG A 21 -21.91 -7.03 -0.23
N ASP A 22 -22.73 -8.07 -0.11
CA ASP A 22 -23.39 -8.66 -1.26
C ASP A 22 -24.66 -7.86 -1.65
N LYS A 23 -25.32 -8.32 -2.71
CA LYS A 23 -26.57 -7.73 -3.23
C LYS A 23 -27.71 -7.69 -2.20
N ASP A 24 -27.68 -8.57 -1.19
CA ASP A 24 -28.71 -8.68 -0.15
C ASP A 24 -28.32 -7.86 1.10
N GLY A 25 -27.21 -7.12 1.02
CA GLY A 25 -26.69 -6.28 2.10
C GLY A 25 -25.92 -7.05 3.18
N LYS A 26 -25.70 -8.36 3.02
CA LYS A 26 -24.95 -9.17 4.00
C LYS A 26 -23.48 -8.80 3.98
N LEU A 27 -22.94 -8.48 5.16
CA LEU A 27 -21.51 -8.20 5.36
C LEU A 27 -20.70 -9.49 5.35
N PHE A 28 -19.60 -9.50 4.61
CA PHE A 28 -18.52 -10.47 4.77
C PHE A 28 -17.17 -9.72 4.73
N ILE A 29 -16.16 -10.31 5.35
CA ILE A 29 -14.82 -9.73 5.45
C ILE A 29 -13.85 -10.65 4.72
N GLU A 30 -13.15 -10.12 3.73
CA GLU A 30 -12.05 -10.80 3.08
C GLU A 30 -10.73 -10.34 3.69
N GLU A 31 -9.78 -11.25 3.83
CA GLU A 31 -8.47 -10.96 4.41
C GLU A 31 -7.38 -11.05 3.35
N ASP A 32 -6.47 -10.09 3.35
CA ASP A 32 -5.28 -10.12 2.49
C ASP A 32 -4.01 -9.84 3.30
N ASN A 33 -3.03 -10.73 3.18
CA ASN A 33 -1.71 -10.57 3.77
C ASN A 33 -0.60 -10.79 2.73
N SER A 34 -0.90 -10.63 1.45
CA SER A 34 0.03 -10.70 0.32
C SER A 34 0.60 -9.33 -0.04
N PHE A 35 -0.12 -8.24 0.29
CA PHE A 35 0.33 -6.89 0.00
C PHE A 35 1.42 -6.43 0.97
N PHE A 36 2.49 -5.83 0.44
CA PHE A 36 3.59 -5.28 1.22
C PHE A 36 3.65 -3.76 1.09
N PRO A 37 3.80 -3.02 2.20
CA PRO A 37 4.01 -1.58 2.15
C PRO A 37 5.30 -1.27 1.41
N TYR A 38 5.27 -0.20 0.63
CA TYR A 38 6.42 0.27 -0.11
C TYR A 38 6.43 1.80 -0.21
N PHE A 39 7.60 2.33 -0.54
CA PHE A 39 7.82 3.71 -0.93
C PHE A 39 8.96 3.77 -1.95
N TYR A 40 9.27 4.96 -2.45
CA TYR A 40 10.35 5.15 -3.41
C TYR A 40 11.49 5.98 -2.83
N GLU A 41 12.71 5.61 -3.18
CA GLU A 41 13.94 6.36 -2.86
C GLU A 41 14.66 6.74 -4.14
N LEU A 42 15.41 7.84 -4.10
CA LEU A 42 16.29 8.24 -5.20
C LEU A 42 17.39 7.18 -5.42
N ASP A 43 17.54 6.74 -6.67
CA ASP A 43 18.57 5.79 -7.08
C ASP A 43 19.00 6.10 -8.51
N LYS A 44 20.09 6.85 -8.66
CA LYS A 44 20.60 7.31 -9.96
C LYS A 44 21.28 6.20 -10.77
N ILE A 45 21.59 5.06 -10.15
CA ILE A 45 22.38 3.99 -10.77
C ILE A 45 21.44 2.88 -11.24
N ASP A 46 20.65 2.32 -10.32
CA ASP A 46 19.83 1.12 -10.56
C ASP A 46 18.32 1.40 -10.50
N GLY A 47 17.93 2.67 -10.37
CA GLY A 47 16.54 3.08 -10.29
C GLY A 47 15.74 2.70 -11.54
N LYS A 48 14.69 1.92 -11.35
CA LYS A 48 13.81 1.42 -12.43
C LYS A 48 12.57 2.29 -12.66
N PHE A 49 12.24 3.13 -11.69
CA PHE A 49 11.10 4.04 -11.74
C PHE A 49 11.59 5.46 -11.97
N THR A 50 10.70 6.34 -12.45
CA THR A 50 11.04 7.74 -12.76
C THR A 50 10.09 8.65 -11.98
N ALA A 51 10.65 9.61 -11.26
CA ALA A 51 9.89 10.68 -10.61
C ALA A 51 9.23 11.60 -11.64
N TYR A 52 8.24 12.41 -11.23
CA TYR A 52 7.64 13.40 -12.11
C TYR A 52 8.65 14.47 -12.59
N THR A 53 9.73 14.67 -11.84
CA THR A 53 10.88 15.54 -12.14
C THR A 53 11.98 14.87 -12.98
N GLY A 54 11.85 13.58 -13.29
CA GLY A 54 12.78 12.84 -14.16
C GLY A 54 13.88 12.04 -13.44
N GLU A 55 14.05 12.19 -12.13
CA GLU A 55 15.03 11.40 -11.36
C GLU A 55 14.65 9.93 -11.31
N LYS A 56 15.68 9.09 -11.28
CA LYS A 56 15.54 7.65 -11.14
C LYS A 56 15.27 7.27 -9.69
N LEU A 57 14.35 6.31 -9.51
CA LEU A 57 13.83 5.86 -8.24
C LEU A 57 13.91 4.33 -8.11
N ARG A 58 14.17 3.87 -6.89
CA ARG A 58 14.06 2.47 -6.50
C ARG A 58 12.88 2.28 -5.55
N LYS A 59 12.09 1.24 -5.79
CA LYS A 59 10.98 0.83 -4.92
C LYS A 59 11.50 0.03 -3.74
N ILE A 60 11.18 0.47 -2.52
CA ILE A 60 11.61 -0.14 -1.27
C ILE A 60 10.42 -0.80 -0.61
N TYR A 61 10.47 -2.11 -0.39
CA TYR A 61 9.47 -2.85 0.38
C TYR A 61 9.84 -2.94 1.86
N VAL A 62 8.85 -2.88 2.74
CA VAL A 62 9.02 -3.08 4.18
C VAL A 62 8.03 -4.11 4.72
N SER A 63 8.33 -4.69 5.89
CA SER A 63 7.53 -5.77 6.47
C SER A 63 6.24 -5.27 7.13
N ASN A 64 6.22 -4.05 7.67
CA ASN A 64 5.02 -3.43 8.26
C ASN A 64 4.87 -1.96 7.85
N PRO A 65 3.63 -1.43 7.74
CA PRO A 65 3.40 -0.02 7.46
C PRO A 65 4.10 0.93 8.43
N SER A 66 4.16 0.54 9.72
CA SER A 66 4.83 1.31 10.78
C SER A 66 6.35 1.38 10.64
N ASP A 67 6.95 0.59 9.74
CA ASP A 67 8.38 0.63 9.44
C ASP A 67 8.72 1.66 8.35
N VAL A 68 7.73 2.13 7.58
CA VAL A 68 7.93 3.19 6.58
C VAL A 68 8.51 4.47 7.19
N PRO A 69 7.91 5.09 8.24
CA PRO A 69 8.45 6.33 8.80
C PRO A 69 9.83 6.15 9.44
N LYS A 70 10.22 4.92 9.81
CA LYS A 70 11.54 4.61 10.39
C LYS A 70 12.63 4.42 9.34
N LYS A 71 12.25 4.00 8.13
CA LYS A 71 13.18 3.59 7.06
C LYS A 71 13.28 4.61 5.93
N ARG A 72 12.25 5.44 5.74
CA ARG A 72 12.24 6.45 4.68
C ARG A 72 13.32 7.51 4.92
N SER A 73 13.97 7.94 3.86
CA SER A 73 14.76 9.16 3.86
C SER A 73 13.85 10.39 3.88
N ILE A 74 14.43 11.56 4.11
CA ILE A 74 13.72 12.84 4.04
C ILE A 74 13.17 13.14 2.63
N ASN A 75 13.81 12.60 1.58
CA ASN A 75 13.45 12.80 0.18
C ASN A 75 12.66 11.61 -0.39
N ALA A 76 12.24 10.68 0.46
CA ALA A 76 11.48 9.51 0.04
C ALA A 76 10.12 9.94 -0.55
N MET A 77 9.76 9.36 -1.68
CA MET A 77 8.53 9.67 -2.38
C MET A 77 7.42 8.69 -2.01
N GLU A 78 6.22 9.22 -1.86
CA GLU A 78 4.99 8.50 -1.51
C GLU A 78 5.06 7.67 -0.22
N ALA A 79 6.02 7.99 0.66
CA ALA A 79 6.21 7.33 1.95
C ALA A 79 5.18 7.76 3.00
N ASP A 80 4.35 8.75 2.69
CA ASP A 80 3.26 9.30 3.48
C ASP A 80 1.89 8.69 3.12
N ILE A 81 1.81 7.88 2.07
CA ILE A 81 0.55 7.24 1.67
C ILE A 81 0.16 6.17 2.70
N ILE A 82 -1.01 6.37 3.30
CA ILE A 82 -1.61 5.44 4.27
C ILE A 82 -1.79 4.07 3.62
N PHE A 83 -1.39 3.01 4.32
CA PHE A 83 -1.35 1.65 3.79
C PHE A 83 -2.68 1.15 3.20
N THR A 84 -3.81 1.48 3.82
CA THR A 84 -5.15 1.11 3.31
C THR A 84 -5.57 1.89 2.07
N LYS A 85 -5.07 3.11 1.86
CA LYS A 85 -5.28 3.88 0.62
C LYS A 85 -4.36 3.44 -0.50
N ARG A 86 -3.27 2.78 -0.14
CA ARG A 86 -2.26 2.28 -1.08
C ARG A 86 -2.69 0.96 -1.73
N TYR A 87 -3.41 0.14 -0.97
CA TYR A 87 -4.03 -1.09 -1.43
C TYR A 87 -5.19 -0.78 -2.39
#